data_AF-A0A453E0Y2-F1
#
_entry.id   AF-A0A453E0Y2-F1
#
_cell.length_a   1.000
_cell.length_b   1.000
_cell.length_c   1.000
_cell.angle_alpha   90.00
_cell.angle_beta   90.00
_cell.angle_gamma   90.00
#
_symmetry.space_group_name_H-M   'P 1'
#
loop_
_entity.id
_entity.type
_entity.pdbx_description
1 polymer ?
#
loop_
_entity_poly.entity_id
_entity_poly.type
_entity_poly.pdbx_seq_one_letter_code
_entity_poly.pdbx_strand_id
1 'polypeptide(L)'
;FMRSTLDSIFTVGFGVNLGALSGSNKKGAAFARAFDDASEQVLYRFLDPLWKAKRLLGVLSEAAMKRSVRTINDFVYAVIDKKIEQMGRDQQEFAKKGDILSRFLVEREKDPGCFDNKYLRDIILNFVIAGRDTTAGTLSWFLYVLCRDQRIQDKIARE
;
A
#
# COMPACT_ATOMS: atom_id res chain seq x y z
N PHE A 1 -8.15 5.76 10.83
CA PHE A 1 -8.46 4.99 9.60
C PHE A 1 -7.25 4.58 8.79
N MET A 2 -6.23 5.43 8.60
CA MET A 2 -5.04 5.12 7.77
C MET A 2 -4.38 3.75 7.99
N ARG A 3 -4.19 3.33 9.25
CA ARG A 3 -3.61 2.00 9.58
C ARG A 3 -4.56 0.84 9.23
N SER A 4 -5.86 1.05 9.44
CA SER A 4 -6.89 0.03 9.16
C SER A 4 -7.09 -0.17 7.66
N THR A 5 -7.17 0.92 6.88
CA THR A 5 -7.30 0.83 5.42
C THR A 5 -6.05 0.26 4.77
N LEU A 6 -4.86 0.57 5.32
CA LEU A 6 -3.61 -0.05 4.90
C LEU A 6 -3.60 -1.57 5.15
N ASP A 7 -3.99 -2.03 6.34
CA ASP A 7 -4.07 -3.47 6.62
C ASP A 7 -5.13 -4.16 5.74
N SER A 8 -6.25 -3.49 5.49
CA SER A 8 -7.33 -4.01 4.64
C SER A 8 -6.89 -4.18 3.18
N ILE A 9 -6.29 -3.16 2.56
CA ILE A 9 -5.85 -3.25 1.16
C ILE A 9 -4.76 -4.30 0.98
N PHE A 10 -3.85 -4.46 1.95
CA PHE A 10 -2.83 -5.51 1.90
C PHE A 10 -3.40 -6.92 2.08
N THR A 11 -4.38 -7.07 2.97
CA THR A 11 -5.03 -8.36 3.23
C THR A 11 -5.87 -8.78 2.02
N VAL A 12 -6.72 -7.90 1.50
CA VAL A 12 -7.64 -8.21 0.39
C VAL A 12 -6.90 -8.22 -0.95
N GLY A 13 -6.08 -7.20 -1.21
CA GLY A 13 -5.39 -7.03 -2.49
C GLY A 13 -4.23 -7.99 -2.68
N PHE A 14 -3.49 -8.32 -1.62
CA PHE A 14 -2.24 -9.09 -1.74
C PHE A 14 -2.18 -10.31 -0.83
N GLY A 15 -3.21 -10.61 -0.05
CA GLY A 15 -3.21 -11.75 0.88
C GLY A 15 -2.10 -11.67 1.93
N VAL A 16 -1.66 -10.46 2.29
CA VAL A 16 -0.60 -10.22 3.28
C VAL A 16 -1.18 -9.49 4.48
N ASN A 17 -1.04 -10.09 5.66
CA ASN A 17 -1.30 -9.38 6.91
C ASN A 17 -0.11 -8.47 7.22
N LEU A 18 -0.31 -7.15 7.04
CA LEU A 18 0.74 -6.17 7.25
C LEU A 18 0.95 -5.84 8.74
N GLY A 19 -0.09 -5.98 9.57
CA GLY A 19 -0.03 -5.80 11.02
C GLY A 19 0.24 -4.34 11.44
N ALA A 20 -0.14 -3.37 10.61
CA ALA A 20 0.01 -1.95 10.92
C ALA A 20 -0.95 -1.51 12.03
N LEU A 21 -2.15 -2.10 12.12
CA LEU A 21 -3.13 -1.75 13.15
C LEU A 21 -2.75 -2.31 14.52
N SER A 22 -2.34 -3.57 14.58
CA SER A 22 -1.91 -4.24 15.82
C SER A 22 -0.52 -3.80 16.29
N GLY A 23 0.31 -3.26 15.40
CA GLY A 23 1.71 -2.97 15.67
C GLY A 23 2.58 -4.22 15.89
N SER A 24 2.04 -5.41 15.64
CA SER A 24 2.74 -6.68 15.88
C SER A 24 3.83 -6.96 14.84
N ASN A 25 3.80 -6.28 13.69
CA ASN A 25 4.76 -6.46 12.61
C ASN A 25 5.64 -5.21 12.42
N LYS A 26 6.90 -5.32 12.86
CA LYS A 26 7.90 -4.24 12.73
C LYS A 26 8.17 -3.83 11.27
N LYS A 27 8.16 -4.79 10.33
CA LYS A 27 8.40 -4.50 8.90
C LYS A 27 7.20 -3.76 8.29
N GLY A 28 5.98 -4.19 8.62
CA GLY A 28 4.76 -3.51 8.20
C GLY A 28 4.67 -2.09 8.76
N ALA A 29 5.00 -1.89 10.03
CA ALA A 29 5.06 -0.55 10.64
C ALA A 29 6.13 0.36 9.99
N ALA A 30 7.29 -0.20 9.62
CA ALA A 30 8.32 0.54 8.88
C ALA A 30 7.85 0.92 7.48
N PHE A 31 7.18 0.01 6.76
CA PHE A 31 6.55 0.29 5.48
C PHE A 31 5.51 1.41 5.59
N ALA A 32 4.60 1.33 6.57
CA ALA A 32 3.53 2.32 6.77
C ALA A 32 4.11 3.73 6.99
N ARG A 33 5.14 3.85 7.85
CA ARG A 33 5.84 5.12 8.10
C ARG A 33 6.56 5.63 6.86
N ALA A 34 7.32 4.76 6.19
CA ALA A 34 8.03 5.15 4.97
C ALA A 34 7.07 5.60 3.87
N PHE A 35 5.91 4.96 3.75
CA PHE A 35 4.86 5.36 2.82
C PHE A 35 4.29 6.73 3.17
N ASP A 36 3.99 6.99 4.45
CA ASP A 36 3.48 8.30 4.90
C ASP A 36 4.49 9.41 4.65
N ASP A 37 5.76 9.20 5.04
CA ASP A 37 6.85 10.14 4.78
C ASP A 37 7.00 10.39 3.28
N ALA A 38 6.92 9.35 2.44
CA ALA A 38 7.05 9.49 0.99
C ALA A 38 5.88 10.29 0.37
N SER A 39 4.65 10.00 0.79
CA SER A 39 3.45 10.72 0.33
C SER A 39 3.49 12.20 0.74
N GLU A 40 3.90 12.50 1.97
CA GLU A 40 4.05 13.87 2.44
C GLU A 40 5.12 14.64 1.64
N GLN A 41 6.27 14.01 1.37
CA GLN A 41 7.33 14.61 0.54
C GLN A 41 6.87 14.87 -0.91
N VAL A 42 6.04 13.99 -1.47
CA VAL A 42 5.44 14.20 -2.80
C VAL A 42 4.54 15.44 -2.81
N LEU A 43 3.78 15.68 -1.74
CA LEU A 43 2.97 16.89 -1.60
C LEU A 43 3.86 18.14 -1.49
N TYR A 44 4.94 18.13 -0.70
CA TYR A 44 5.85 19.27 -0.62
C TYR A 44 6.52 19.61 -1.95
N ARG A 45 6.85 18.61 -2.78
CA ARG A 45 7.41 18.84 -4.12
C ARG A 45 6.49 19.64 -5.05
N PHE A 46 5.17 19.57 -4.84
CA PHE A 46 4.21 20.36 -5.59
C PHE A 46 4.37 21.87 -5.29
N LEU A 47 4.78 22.20 -4.07
CA LEU A 47 4.97 23.59 -3.60
C LEU A 47 6.42 24.09 -3.74
N ASP A 48 7.40 23.20 -3.85
CA ASP A 48 8.83 23.54 -3.91
C ASP A 48 9.42 23.43 -5.33
N PRO A 49 9.46 24.50 -6.14
CA PRO A 49 9.99 24.43 -7.51
C PRO A 49 11.47 24.03 -7.59
N LEU A 50 12.22 24.11 -6.47
CA LEU A 50 13.64 23.75 -6.41
C LEU A 50 13.88 22.27 -6.05
N TRP A 51 12.82 21.46 -5.93
CA TRP A 51 12.93 20.06 -5.50
C TRP A 51 13.87 19.22 -6.39
N LYS A 52 13.92 19.48 -7.70
CA LYS A 52 14.82 18.78 -8.63
C LYS A 52 16.30 19.06 -8.33
N ALA A 53 16.63 20.31 -7.98
CA ALA A 53 17.99 20.68 -7.60
C ALA A 53 18.37 20.06 -6.25
N LYS A 54 17.47 20.10 -5.26
CA LYS A 54 17.65 19.41 -3.96
C LYS A 54 17.85 17.90 -4.14
N ARG A 55 17.15 17.29 -5.11
CA ARG A 55 17.27 15.87 -5.45
C ARG A 55 18.63 15.52 -6.05
N LEU A 56 19.14 16.39 -6.92
CA LEU A 56 20.45 16.25 -7.55
C LEU A 56 21.57 16.35 -6.50
N LEU A 57 21.47 17.33 -5.60
CA LEU A 57 22.42 17.53 -4.50
C LEU A 57 22.27 16.47 -3.39
N GLY A 58 21.16 15.73 -3.37
CA GLY A 58 20.89 14.68 -2.38
C GLY A 58 20.76 15.18 -0.95
N VAL A 59 20.28 16.42 -0.76
CA VAL A 59 20.27 17.08 0.56
C VAL A 59 18.90 16.96 1.22
N LEU A 60 18.90 16.82 2.56
CA LEU A 60 17.73 16.93 3.46
C LEU A 60 16.54 16.03 3.07
N SER A 61 15.47 16.64 2.56
CA SER A 61 14.17 16.00 2.25
C SER A 61 14.30 14.92 1.18
N GLU A 62 15.17 15.14 0.20
CA GLU A 62 15.36 14.20 -0.91
C GLU A 62 16.20 12.98 -0.50
N ALA A 63 17.10 13.14 0.49
CA ALA A 63 17.77 11.99 1.11
C ALA A 63 16.80 11.16 1.94
N ALA A 64 15.88 11.81 2.69
CA ALA A 64 14.82 11.12 3.41
C ALA A 64 13.89 10.37 2.45
N MET A 65 13.44 11.01 1.36
CA MET A 65 12.62 10.37 0.33
C MET A 65 13.31 9.15 -0.30
N LYS A 66 14.62 9.23 -0.59
CA LYS A 66 15.39 8.06 -1.07
C LYS A 66 15.45 6.92 -0.06
N ARG A 67 15.45 7.20 1.26
CA ARG A 67 15.38 6.16 2.30
C ARG A 67 13.98 5.55 2.34
N SER A 68 12.94 6.37 2.35
CA SER A 68 11.55 5.92 2.35
C SER A 68 11.23 5.03 1.15
N VAL A 69 11.61 5.46 -0.06
CA VAL A 69 11.44 4.66 -1.29
C VAL A 69 12.18 3.33 -1.22
N ARG A 70 13.38 3.28 -0.61
CA ARG A 70 14.10 2.02 -0.39
C ARG A 70 13.33 1.09 0.53
N THR A 71 12.90 1.57 1.70
CA THR A 71 12.10 0.78 2.65
C THR A 71 10.81 0.25 2.01
N ILE A 72 10.13 1.07 1.21
CA ILE A 72 8.94 0.68 0.46
C ILE A 72 9.26 -0.44 -0.52
N ASN A 73 10.29 -0.25 -1.37
CA ASN A 73 10.69 -1.24 -2.37
C ASN A 73 11.11 -2.56 -1.72
N ASP A 74 11.97 -2.51 -0.70
CA ASP A 74 12.47 -3.71 0.00
C ASP A 74 11.32 -4.53 0.57
N PHE A 75 10.30 -3.87 1.13
CA PHE A 75 9.12 -4.54 1.66
C PHE A 75 8.27 -5.15 0.55
N VAL A 76 7.99 -4.40 -0.52
CA VAL A 76 7.14 -4.87 -1.63
C VAL A 76 7.80 -6.02 -2.38
N TYR A 77 9.11 -5.95 -2.64
CA TYR A 77 9.84 -7.06 -3.26
C TYR A 77 9.83 -8.30 -2.36
N ALA A 78 10.05 -8.16 -1.05
CA ALA A 78 9.93 -9.29 -0.13
C ALA A 78 8.52 -9.93 -0.13
N VAL A 79 7.46 -9.15 -0.35
CA VAL A 79 6.10 -9.68 -0.54
C VAL A 79 5.96 -10.45 -1.84
N ILE A 80 6.50 -9.91 -2.95
CA ILE A 80 6.50 -10.57 -4.26
C ILE A 80 7.26 -11.89 -4.20
N ASP A 81 8.48 -11.87 -3.65
CA ASP A 81 9.34 -13.06 -3.55
C ASP A 81 8.66 -14.15 -2.70
N LYS A 82 8.07 -13.79 -1.56
CA LYS A 82 7.31 -14.72 -0.73
C LYS A 82 6.12 -15.34 -1.47
N LYS A 83 5.47 -14.58 -2.34
CA LYS A 83 4.33 -15.07 -3.14
C LYS A 83 4.78 -16.00 -4.26
N ILE A 84 5.90 -15.69 -4.92
CA ILE A 84 6.53 -16.57 -5.91
C ILE A 84 6.94 -17.90 -5.25
N GLU A 85 7.57 -17.85 -4.08
CA GLU A 85 7.92 -19.05 -3.32
C GLU A 85 6.69 -19.89 -2.94
N GLN A 86 5.58 -19.24 -2.56
CA GLN A 86 4.34 -19.94 -2.23
C GLN A 86 3.72 -20.63 -3.44
N MET A 87 3.77 -20.00 -4.61
CA MET A 87 3.31 -20.59 -5.87
C MET A 87 4.11 -21.85 -6.22
N GLY A 88 5.44 -21.79 -6.08
CA GLY A 88 6.31 -22.93 -6.40
C GLY A 88 6.13 -24.14 -5.46
N ARG A 89 5.58 -23.95 -4.26
CA ARG A 89 5.32 -25.05 -3.30
C ARG A 89 4.01 -25.77 -3.55
N ASP A 90 2.96 -25.05 -3.90
CA ASP A 90 1.62 -25.60 -4.12
C ASP A 90 0.88 -24.76 -5.16
N GLN A 91 1.13 -25.09 -6.43
CA GLN A 91 0.60 -24.35 -7.57
C GLN A 91 -0.93 -24.45 -7.67
N GLN A 92 -1.50 -25.58 -7.27
CA GLN A 92 -2.92 -25.85 -7.39
C GLN A 92 -3.73 -25.06 -6.34
N GLU A 93 -3.24 -24.96 -5.11
CA GLU A 93 -3.84 -24.09 -4.09
C GLU A 93 -3.53 -22.62 -4.34
N PHE A 94 -2.36 -22.29 -4.90
CA PHE A 94 -2.03 -20.90 -5.26
C PHE A 94 -2.94 -20.36 -6.37
N ALA A 95 -3.26 -21.17 -7.38
CA ALA A 95 -4.18 -20.77 -8.46
C ALA A 95 -5.61 -20.48 -7.96
N LYS A 96 -6.00 -21.04 -6.82
CA LYS A 96 -7.28 -20.75 -6.17
C LYS A 96 -7.26 -19.46 -5.35
N LYS A 97 -6.09 -18.88 -5.06
CA LYS A 97 -5.99 -17.61 -4.32
C LYS A 97 -6.56 -16.47 -5.16
N GLY A 98 -7.58 -15.82 -4.62
CA GLY A 98 -8.29 -14.74 -5.31
C GLY A 98 -7.61 -13.38 -5.29
N ASP A 99 -6.51 -13.21 -4.54
CA ASP A 99 -5.85 -11.91 -4.39
C ASP A 99 -5.16 -11.44 -5.69
N ILE A 100 -5.10 -10.13 -5.87
CA ILE A 100 -4.69 -9.47 -7.11
C ILE A 100 -3.27 -9.89 -7.50
N LEU A 101 -2.34 -9.89 -6.54
CA LEU A 101 -0.95 -10.28 -6.80
C LEU A 101 -0.84 -11.75 -7.22
N SER A 102 -1.59 -12.66 -6.59
CA SER A 102 -1.62 -14.07 -7.00
C SER A 102 -2.11 -14.22 -8.45
N ARG A 103 -3.14 -13.47 -8.85
CA ARG A 103 -3.65 -13.48 -10.25
C ARG A 103 -2.60 -13.00 -11.26
N PHE A 104 -1.87 -11.92 -10.94
CA PHE A 104 -0.79 -11.44 -11.81
C PHE A 104 0.35 -12.45 -11.96
N LEU A 105 0.70 -13.14 -10.87
CA LEU A 105 1.74 -14.17 -10.92
C LEU A 105 1.31 -15.39 -11.73
N VAL A 106 0.05 -15.82 -11.61
CA VAL A 106 -0.48 -16.94 -12.43
C VAL A 106 -0.46 -16.59 -13.91
N GLU A 107 -0.75 -15.33 -14.26
CA GLU A 107 -0.68 -14.89 -15.65
C GLU A 107 0.77 -14.81 -16.16
N ARG A 108 1.71 -14.39 -15.31
CA ARG A 108 3.15 -14.42 -15.60
C ARG A 108 3.68 -15.82 -15.84
N GLU A 109 3.12 -16.84 -15.21
CA GLU A 109 3.52 -18.22 -15.47
C GLU A 109 3.15 -18.69 -16.89
N LYS A 110 2.02 -18.22 -17.42
CA LYS A 110 1.58 -18.53 -18.80
C LYS A 110 2.41 -17.80 -19.85
N ASP A 111 2.81 -16.56 -19.56
CA ASP A 111 3.68 -15.75 -20.41
C ASP A 111 4.84 -15.16 -19.59
N PRO A 112 6.00 -15.86 -19.52
CA PRO A 112 7.15 -15.47 -18.70
C PRO A 112 7.75 -14.09 -18.99
N GLY A 113 7.31 -13.40 -20.05
CA GLY A 113 7.74 -12.05 -20.41
C GLY A 113 6.72 -10.93 -20.13
N CYS A 114 5.49 -11.25 -19.76
CA CYS A 114 4.42 -10.24 -19.69
C CYS A 114 4.62 -9.21 -18.57
N PHE A 115 5.18 -9.62 -17.43
CA PHE A 115 5.41 -8.75 -16.26
C PHE A 115 6.77 -9.02 -15.60
N ASP A 116 7.53 -7.95 -15.35
CA ASP A 116 8.72 -8.00 -14.50
C ASP A 116 8.35 -7.71 -13.02
N ASN A 117 9.30 -7.96 -12.11
CA ASN A 117 9.08 -7.66 -10.68
C ASN A 117 8.83 -6.17 -10.43
N LYS A 118 9.40 -5.31 -11.28
CA LYS A 118 9.23 -3.85 -11.20
C LYS A 118 7.77 -3.47 -11.46
N TYR A 119 7.13 -4.06 -12.46
CA TYR A 119 5.74 -3.87 -12.81
C TYR A 119 4.82 -4.35 -11.67
N LEU A 120 5.06 -5.55 -11.13
CA LEU A 120 4.30 -6.05 -9.98
C LEU A 120 4.40 -5.11 -8.78
N ARG A 121 5.59 -4.58 -8.52
CA ARG A 121 5.80 -3.59 -7.45
C ARG A 121 5.06 -2.27 -7.73
N ASP A 122 5.03 -1.78 -8.97
CA ASP A 122 4.25 -0.57 -9.32
C ASP A 122 2.74 -0.81 -9.15
N ILE A 123 2.24 -1.96 -9.56
CA ILE A 123 0.83 -2.33 -9.38
C ILE A 123 0.46 -2.35 -7.89
N ILE A 124 1.28 -3.00 -7.05
CA ILE A 124 1.05 -3.02 -5.60
C ILE A 124 0.97 -1.59 -5.05
N LEU A 125 1.94 -0.73 -5.41
CA LEU A 125 1.94 0.66 -4.94
C LEU A 125 0.74 1.46 -5.44
N ASN A 126 0.33 1.30 -6.69
CA ASN A 126 -0.84 1.96 -7.25
C ASN A 126 -2.12 1.61 -6.48
N PHE A 127 -2.33 0.33 -6.17
CA PHE A 127 -3.48 -0.11 -5.37
C PHE A 127 -3.43 0.40 -3.93
N VAL A 128 -2.25 0.44 -3.30
CA VAL A 128 -2.10 0.98 -1.95
C VAL A 128 -2.40 2.47 -1.92
N ILE A 129 -1.84 3.25 -2.85
CA ILE A 129 -2.10 4.70 -2.97
C ILE A 129 -3.59 4.95 -3.21
N ALA A 130 -4.19 4.24 -4.15
CA ALA A 130 -5.59 4.41 -4.50
C ALA A 130 -6.54 4.00 -3.38
N GLY A 131 -6.26 2.90 -2.68
CA GLY A 131 -7.20 2.30 -1.72
C GLY A 131 -7.03 2.77 -0.27
N ARG A 132 -5.81 3.16 0.14
CA ARG A 132 -5.53 3.50 1.54
C ARG A 132 -6.08 4.87 1.92
N ASP A 133 -5.61 5.91 1.24
CA ASP A 133 -5.77 7.30 1.67
C ASP A 133 -7.17 7.83 1.35
N THR A 134 -7.70 7.46 0.18
CA THR A 134 -9.07 7.83 -0.26
C THR A 134 -10.12 7.24 0.69
N THR A 135 -10.05 5.93 0.98
CA THR A 135 -10.98 5.25 1.88
C THR A 135 -10.83 5.76 3.31
N ALA A 136 -9.60 6.03 3.77
CA ALA A 136 -9.39 6.57 5.10
C ALA A 136 -9.98 7.97 5.26
N GLY A 137 -9.84 8.81 4.23
CA GLY A 137 -10.48 10.13 4.16
C GLY A 137 -12.00 10.01 4.19
N THR A 138 -12.59 9.16 3.34
CA THR A 138 -14.04 8.93 3.27
C THR A 138 -14.59 8.45 4.61
N LEU A 139 -13.98 7.47 5.26
CA LEU A 139 -14.43 6.97 6.56
C LEU A 139 -14.33 8.03 7.66
N SER A 140 -13.28 8.85 7.64
CA SER A 140 -13.11 9.94 8.59
C SER A 140 -14.21 10.99 8.42
N TRP A 141 -14.50 11.37 7.18
CA TRP A 141 -15.59 12.30 6.85
C TRP A 141 -16.97 11.72 7.16
N PHE A 142 -17.19 10.46 6.84
CA PHE A 142 -18.44 9.76 7.11
C PHE A 142 -18.78 9.78 8.60
N LEU A 143 -17.83 9.36 9.46
CA LEU A 143 -18.04 9.41 10.91
C LEU A 143 -18.16 10.83 11.45
N TYR A 144 -17.40 11.79 10.90
CA TYR A 144 -17.54 13.19 11.27
C TYR A 144 -18.95 13.72 10.99
N VAL A 145 -19.53 13.43 9.82
CA VAL A 145 -20.89 13.84 9.46
C VAL A 145 -21.93 13.12 10.32
N LEU A 146 -21.75 11.82 10.56
CA LEU A 146 -22.63 11.05 11.44
C LEU A 146 -22.72 11.65 12.85
N CYS A 147 -21.59 12.00 13.46
CA CYS A 147 -21.56 12.62 14.78
C CYS A 147 -22.20 14.02 14.84
N ARG A 148 -22.48 14.65 13.69
CA ARG A 148 -23.08 15.98 13.62
C ARG A 148 -24.59 15.99 13.46
N ASP A 149 -25.21 14.90 12.99
CA ASP A 149 -26.67 14.80 12.86
C ASP A 149 -27.18 13.47 13.44
N GLN A 150 -27.70 13.55 14.66
CA GLN A 150 -28.27 12.40 15.38
C GLN A 150 -29.38 11.70 14.58
N ARG A 151 -30.16 12.43 13.77
CA ARG A 151 -31.24 11.81 12.98
C ARG A 151 -30.68 10.90 11.89
N ILE A 152 -29.58 11.31 11.25
CA ILE A 152 -28.90 10.51 10.22
C ILE A 152 -28.23 9.30 10.89
N GLN A 153 -27.59 9.50 12.04
CA GLN A 153 -27.00 8.42 12.83
C GLN A 153 -28.05 7.38 13.25
N ASP A 154 -29.18 7.80 13.80
CA ASP A 154 -30.25 6.91 14.24
C ASP A 154 -30.89 6.16 13.07
N LYS A 155 -30.97 6.80 11.89
CA LYS A 155 -31.47 6.15 10.68
C LYS A 155 -30.53 5.03 10.23
N ILE A 156 -29.23 5.32 10.10
CA ILE A 156 -28.23 4.34 9.66
C ILE A 156 -28.09 3.19 10.66
N ALA A 157 -28.21 3.46 11.96
CA ALA A 157 -28.15 2.42 12.99
C ALA A 157 -29.33 1.43 12.96
N ARG A 158 -30.42 1.77 12.26
CA ARG A 158 -31.60 0.89 12.10
C ARG A 158 -31.60 0.10 10.79
N GLU A 159 -30.73 0.42 9.84
CA GLU A 159 -30.53 -0.34 8.60
C GLU A 159 -29.67 -1.59 8.85
#